data_AF-A0A9W6BVD0-F1
#
_entry.id   AF-A0A9W6BVD0-F1
#
_cell.length_a   1.000
_cell.length_b   1.000
_cell.length_c   1.000
_cell.angle_alpha   90.00
_cell.angle_beta   90.00
_cell.angle_gamma   90.00
#
_symmetry.space_group_name_H-M   'P 1'
#
loop_
_entity.id
_entity.type
_entity.pdbx_description
1 polymer ?
#
loop_
_entity_poly.entity_id
_entity_poly.type
_entity_poly.pdbx_seq_one_letter_code
_entity_poly.pdbx_strand_id
1 'polypeptide(L)'
;MKLNIAYPATGCQKKLEVDDEAKLRAFYDKRVAAEVDGEALGEEFKGYVLKIAGGQDKQGFAMKQGVLTNGRVRLLMAPGDQGFRGYGRRKGERRRKSVRGCIVSPDLSVLNLVIVKKGEAELPGLTDEEKPRMRGPKRASKIRKMFNLSKEDDVRKYVTIYSRERKDKNGKTHRKCPKIQRLVTPAALQRKRARKSLKKRQQEKNKAEAAEYHKLLMQRLKEQRERRSESLAKKRAMRMASQASKEAAQ
;
A
#
# COMPACT_ATOMS: atom_id res chain seq x y z
N MET A 1 37.10 3.71 10.72
CA MET A 1 35.74 3.81 10.13
C MET A 1 34.77 2.95 10.95
N LYS A 2 33.49 3.32 11.08
CA LYS A 2 32.52 2.53 11.87
C LYS A 2 31.74 1.59 10.95
N LEU A 3 31.65 0.31 11.29
CA LEU A 3 30.84 -0.68 10.59
C LEU A 3 29.59 -0.98 11.41
N ASN A 4 28.41 -0.80 10.83
CA ASN A 4 27.15 -1.15 11.46
C ASN A 4 26.60 -2.40 10.76
N ILE A 5 26.77 -3.55 11.42
CA ILE A 5 26.45 -4.87 10.86
C ILE A 5 25.11 -5.31 11.41
N ALA A 6 24.20 -5.73 10.53
CA ALA A 6 22.91 -6.29 10.89
C ALA A 6 22.81 -7.76 10.46
N TYR A 7 22.19 -8.59 11.30
CA TYR A 7 21.79 -9.95 10.95
C TYR A 7 20.27 -10.05 10.90
N PRO A 8 19.65 -10.07 9.70
CA PRO A 8 18.19 -10.04 9.58
C PRO A 8 17.48 -11.27 10.14
N ALA A 9 18.15 -12.42 10.25
CA ALA A 9 17.55 -13.64 10.77
C ALA A 9 17.22 -13.52 12.25
N THR A 10 18.16 -13.01 13.06
CA THR A 10 17.96 -12.77 14.49
C THR A 10 17.35 -11.40 14.79
N GLY A 11 17.42 -10.45 13.85
CA GLY A 11 16.98 -9.07 14.05
C GLY A 11 17.93 -8.24 14.94
N CYS A 12 19.14 -8.74 15.18
CA CYS A 12 20.17 -8.05 15.94
C CYS A 12 21.06 -7.19 15.03
N GLN A 13 21.67 -6.17 15.63
CA GLN A 13 22.64 -5.29 14.97
C GLN A 13 23.75 -4.96 15.96
N LYS A 14 24.98 -4.88 15.47
CA LYS A 14 26.17 -4.53 16.25
C LYS A 14 27.01 -3.54 15.48
N LYS A 15 27.54 -2.56 16.21
CA LYS A 15 28.47 -1.58 15.68
C LYS A 15 29.89 -2.00 16.06
N LEU A 16 30.77 -2.05 15.08
CA LEU A 16 32.20 -2.32 15.24
C LEU A 16 32.97 -1.09 14.79
N GLU A 17 34.02 -0.74 15.52
CA GLU A 17 34.93 0.33 15.14
C GLU A 17 36.20 -0.32 14.62
N VAL A 18 36.53 -0.04 13.35
CA VAL A 18 37.67 -0.64 12.65
C VAL A 18 38.56 0.48 12.16
N ASP A 19 39.76 0.57 12.71
CA ASP A 19 40.73 1.60 12.37
C ASP A 19 41.81 1.10 11.42
N ASP A 20 42.01 -0.22 11.35
CA ASP A 20 42.94 -0.85 10.42
C ASP A 20 42.44 -0.74 8.96
N GLU A 21 43.20 -0.02 8.15
CA GLU A 21 42.89 0.21 6.74
C GLU A 21 42.97 -1.08 5.91
N ALA A 22 43.82 -2.04 6.27
CA ALA A 22 43.96 -3.29 5.53
C ALA A 22 42.64 -4.07 5.49
N LYS A 23 41.93 -4.11 6.62
CA LYS A 23 40.59 -4.72 6.75
C LYS A 23 39.53 -3.95 5.95
N LEU A 24 39.67 -2.63 5.85
CA LEU A 24 38.71 -1.77 5.16
C LEU A 24 38.88 -1.76 3.63
N ARG A 25 40.09 -2.01 3.13
CA ARG A 25 40.38 -2.07 1.68
C ARG A 25 39.50 -3.06 0.93
N ALA A 26 39.11 -4.17 1.57
CA ALA A 26 38.19 -5.14 0.99
C ALA A 26 36.81 -4.56 0.65
N PHE A 27 36.43 -3.41 1.20
CA PHE A 27 35.17 -2.73 0.91
C PHE A 27 35.31 -1.56 -0.08
N TYR A 28 36.52 -1.01 -0.26
CA TYR A 28 36.73 0.13 -1.13
C TYR A 28 36.46 -0.21 -2.60
N ASP A 29 36.02 0.79 -3.36
CA ASP A 29 35.61 0.70 -4.77
C ASP A 29 34.47 -0.28 -5.08
N LYS A 30 33.92 -0.93 -4.06
CA LYS A 30 32.70 -1.71 -4.18
C LYS A 30 31.48 -0.81 -4.13
N ARG A 31 30.40 -1.28 -4.77
CA ARG A 31 29.13 -0.56 -4.85
C ARG A 31 28.17 -1.04 -3.77
N VAL A 32 27.22 -0.18 -3.40
CA VAL A 32 26.04 -0.60 -2.63
C VAL A 32 25.37 -1.80 -3.31
N ALA A 33 24.95 -2.76 -2.48
CA ALA A 33 24.42 -4.07 -2.82
C ALA A 33 25.44 -5.12 -3.29
N ALA A 34 26.73 -4.80 -3.38
CA ALA A 34 27.77 -5.80 -3.59
C ALA A 34 27.95 -6.69 -2.36
N GLU A 35 28.29 -7.95 -2.61
CA GLU A 35 28.69 -8.92 -1.59
C GLU A 35 30.20 -8.91 -1.42
N VAL A 36 30.63 -9.03 -0.17
CA VAL A 36 32.02 -8.96 0.27
C VAL A 36 32.25 -10.11 1.23
N ASP A 37 33.39 -10.77 1.07
CA ASP A 37 33.82 -11.78 2.02
C ASP A 37 34.11 -11.14 3.39
N GLY A 38 33.51 -11.70 4.43
CA GLY A 38 33.66 -11.25 5.81
C GLY A 38 35.04 -11.55 6.36
N GLU A 39 35.75 -12.55 5.83
CA GLU A 39 37.07 -12.99 6.32
C GLU A 39 38.09 -11.84 6.37
N ALA A 40 37.97 -10.86 5.47
CA ALA A 40 38.83 -9.67 5.46
C ALA A 40 38.73 -8.80 6.73
N LEU A 41 37.67 -8.93 7.54
CA LEU A 41 37.52 -8.20 8.82
C LEU A 41 38.25 -8.89 9.99
N GLY A 42 38.53 -10.19 9.87
CA GLY A 42 39.18 -11.01 10.88
C GLY A 42 38.65 -12.44 10.92
N GLU A 43 39.32 -13.29 11.69
CA GLU A 43 39.00 -14.72 11.82
C GLU A 43 37.59 -14.99 12.34
N GLU A 44 37.05 -14.13 13.21
CA GLU A 44 35.67 -14.22 13.71
C GLU A 44 34.62 -14.15 12.59
N PHE A 45 34.97 -13.52 11.46
CA PHE A 45 34.10 -13.35 10.30
C PHE A 45 34.37 -14.40 9.20
N LYS A 46 35.16 -15.43 9.49
CA LYS A 46 35.45 -16.49 8.53
C LYS A 46 34.17 -17.19 8.06
N GLY A 47 34.01 -17.29 6.74
CA GLY A 47 32.83 -17.87 6.09
C GLY A 47 31.58 -16.98 6.10
N TYR A 48 31.62 -15.79 6.69
CA TYR A 48 30.52 -14.84 6.60
C TYR A 48 30.53 -14.13 5.26
N VAL A 49 29.35 -13.94 4.66
CA VAL A 49 29.20 -13.07 3.47
C VAL A 49 28.40 -11.83 3.85
N LEU A 50 29.03 -10.67 3.63
CA LEU A 50 28.48 -9.36 3.99
C LEU A 50 28.06 -8.61 2.74
N LYS A 51 26.83 -8.10 2.73
CA LYS A 51 26.33 -7.22 1.68
C LYS A 51 26.37 -5.77 2.14
N ILE A 52 26.93 -4.89 1.30
CA ILE A 52 26.94 -3.45 1.56
C ILE A 52 25.52 -2.90 1.38
N ALA A 53 24.88 -2.46 2.46
CA ALA A 53 23.52 -1.91 2.42
C ALA A 53 23.50 -0.39 2.21
N GLY A 54 24.65 0.28 2.39
CA GLY A 54 24.80 1.72 2.24
C GLY A 54 25.67 2.29 3.37
N GLY A 55 25.51 3.57 3.66
CA GLY A 55 26.33 4.23 4.67
C GLY A 55 26.08 5.73 4.72
N GLN A 56 26.84 6.40 5.56
CA GLN A 56 26.87 7.85 5.69
C GLN A 56 28.31 8.32 5.62
N ASP A 57 28.51 9.45 4.95
CA ASP A 57 29.81 10.11 4.97
C ASP A 57 30.07 10.87 6.27
N LYS A 58 31.28 11.42 6.40
CA LYS A 58 31.72 12.19 7.58
C LYS A 58 30.83 13.38 7.95
N GLN A 59 30.05 13.94 7.02
CA GLN A 59 29.14 15.05 7.31
C GLN A 59 27.66 14.58 7.33
N GLY A 60 27.42 13.27 7.35
CA GLY A 60 26.10 12.68 7.51
C GLY A 60 25.27 12.57 6.24
N PHE A 61 25.82 12.82 5.04
CA PHE A 61 25.07 12.56 3.81
C PHE A 61 25.05 11.06 3.51
N ALA A 62 23.85 10.54 3.27
CA ALA A 62 23.64 9.13 3.03
C ALA A 62 24.01 8.73 1.59
N MET A 63 24.52 7.51 1.43
CA MET A 63 24.73 6.88 0.13
C MET A 63 23.41 6.62 -0.59
N LYS A 64 23.39 6.75 -1.92
CA LYS A 64 22.22 6.42 -2.75
C LYS A 64 22.61 5.49 -3.89
N GLN A 65 21.89 4.38 -4.01
CA GLN A 65 22.09 3.41 -5.08
C GLN A 65 21.83 4.06 -6.45
N GLY A 66 22.67 3.70 -7.44
CA GLY A 66 22.58 4.21 -8.81
C GLY A 66 23.37 5.51 -9.08
N VAL A 67 23.91 6.15 -8.04
CA VAL A 67 24.83 7.28 -8.20
C VAL A 67 26.26 6.75 -8.31
N LEU A 68 26.77 6.60 -9.52
CA LEU A 68 28.05 5.94 -9.83
C LEU A 68 29.27 6.86 -9.62
N THR A 69 29.34 7.51 -8.47
CA THR A 69 30.48 8.30 -8.05
C THR A 69 30.98 7.79 -6.70
N ASN A 70 32.25 8.04 -6.38
CA ASN A 70 32.69 7.98 -4.99
C ASN A 70 32.09 9.19 -4.27
N GLY A 71 32.39 10.42 -4.72
CA GLY A 71 32.01 11.69 -4.12
C GLY A 71 30.51 11.99 -4.00
N ARG A 72 30.22 13.25 -3.64
CA ARG A 72 28.83 13.75 -3.55
C ARG A 72 28.38 14.40 -4.84
N VAL A 73 27.09 14.27 -5.11
CA VAL A 73 26.41 14.98 -6.19
C VAL A 73 25.12 15.61 -5.68
N ARG A 74 24.64 16.64 -6.38
CA ARG A 74 23.35 17.28 -6.08
C ARG A 74 22.28 16.80 -7.04
N LEU A 75 21.28 16.09 -6.52
CA LEU A 75 20.18 15.54 -7.30
C LEU A 75 18.87 16.23 -6.96
N LEU A 76 17.99 16.39 -7.95
CA LEU A 76 16.64 16.88 -7.76
C LEU A 76 15.71 15.73 -7.33
N MET A 77 15.38 15.69 -6.03
CA MET A 77 14.64 14.59 -5.42
C MET A 77 13.14 14.88 -5.31
N ALA A 78 12.33 13.84 -5.48
CA ALA A 78 10.88 13.86 -5.30
C ALA A 78 10.45 13.03 -4.08
N PRO A 79 9.30 13.35 -3.43
CA PRO A 79 8.85 12.63 -2.24
C PRO A 79 8.76 11.12 -2.47
N GLY A 80 9.46 10.33 -1.67
CA GLY A 80 9.55 8.87 -1.81
C GLY A 80 10.93 8.39 -2.26
N ASP A 81 11.76 9.28 -2.80
CA ASP A 81 13.16 8.96 -3.08
C ASP A 81 13.94 8.66 -1.80
N GLN A 82 14.86 7.68 -1.85
CA GLN A 82 15.81 7.42 -0.76
C GLN A 82 16.59 8.70 -0.44
N GLY A 83 16.49 9.18 0.81
CA GLY A 83 17.07 10.44 1.29
C GLY A 83 16.11 11.65 1.28
N PHE A 84 14.88 11.49 0.76
CA PHE A 84 13.85 12.53 0.72
C PHE A 84 12.42 11.97 0.88
N ARG A 85 11.93 11.97 2.12
CA ARG A 85 10.58 11.49 2.48
C ARG A 85 9.46 12.50 2.17
N GLY A 86 9.80 13.76 1.93
CA GLY A 86 8.83 14.82 1.60
C GLY A 86 7.98 15.33 2.77
N TYR A 87 8.35 15.04 4.03
CA TYR A 87 7.63 15.61 5.17
C TYR A 87 7.78 17.12 5.28
N GLY A 88 6.67 17.80 5.59
CA GLY A 88 6.61 19.26 5.69
C GLY A 88 6.77 19.98 4.34
N ARG A 89 6.53 19.29 3.23
CA ARG A 89 6.62 19.82 1.87
C ARG A 89 5.26 19.81 1.20
N ARG A 90 5.08 20.70 0.21
CA ARG A 90 3.85 20.71 -0.60
C ARG A 90 3.79 19.44 -1.45
N LYS A 91 2.58 18.98 -1.77
CA LYS A 91 2.40 17.84 -2.67
C LYS A 91 3.01 18.17 -4.04
N GLY A 92 3.91 17.32 -4.53
CA GLY A 92 4.63 17.53 -5.78
C GLY A 92 5.88 18.40 -5.69
N GLU A 93 6.20 18.95 -4.52
CA GLU A 93 7.43 19.72 -4.32
C GLU A 93 8.67 18.83 -4.50
N ARG A 94 9.62 19.30 -5.32
CA ARG A 94 10.91 18.65 -5.54
C ARG A 94 12.01 19.52 -4.95
N ARG A 95 13.05 18.90 -4.37
CA ARG A 95 14.16 19.63 -3.77
C ARG A 95 15.51 19.10 -4.23
N ARG A 96 16.41 19.99 -4.63
CA ARG A 96 17.79 19.63 -4.96
C ARG A 96 18.61 19.44 -3.67
N LYS A 97 19.03 18.21 -3.38
CA LYS A 97 19.80 17.85 -2.18
C LYS A 97 21.13 17.19 -2.58
N SER A 98 22.15 17.39 -1.75
CA SER A 98 23.42 16.66 -1.86
C SER A 98 23.24 15.23 -1.34
N VAL A 99 23.84 14.29 -2.04
CA VAL A 99 23.75 12.86 -1.75
C VAL A 99 25.12 12.22 -2.02
N ARG A 100 25.51 11.24 -1.20
CA ARG A 100 26.75 10.49 -1.41
C ARG A 100 26.56 9.43 -2.49
N GLY A 101 27.57 9.24 -3.33
CA GLY A 101 27.57 8.19 -4.33
C GLY A 101 27.51 6.78 -3.74
N CYS A 102 27.31 5.79 -4.60
CA CYS A 102 27.16 4.39 -4.20
C CYS A 102 28.50 3.63 -4.11
N ILE A 103 29.60 4.22 -4.56
CA ILE A 103 30.94 3.63 -4.48
C ILE A 103 31.51 3.93 -3.10
N VAL A 104 32.00 2.89 -2.43
CA VAL A 104 32.58 2.97 -1.08
C VAL A 104 33.99 3.54 -1.14
N SER A 105 34.32 4.39 -0.17
CA SER A 105 35.58 5.11 -0.11
C SER A 105 35.94 5.50 1.34
N PRO A 106 37.19 5.90 1.61
CA PRO A 106 37.68 6.16 2.98
C PRO A 106 37.05 7.37 3.71
N ASP A 107 36.40 8.26 2.97
CA ASP A 107 35.71 9.45 3.49
C ASP A 107 34.31 9.14 4.07
N LEU A 108 33.94 7.86 4.14
CA LEU A 108 32.78 7.39 4.89
C LEU A 108 33.05 7.41 6.40
N SER A 109 32.02 7.76 7.18
CA SER A 109 32.07 7.65 8.65
C SER A 109 31.50 6.32 9.10
N VAL A 110 30.36 5.92 8.52
CA VAL A 110 29.67 4.67 8.83
C VAL A 110 29.37 3.92 7.54
N LEU A 111 29.71 2.63 7.51
CA LEU A 111 29.27 1.70 6.48
C LEU A 111 28.27 0.71 7.10
N ASN A 112 27.09 0.60 6.50
CA ASN A 112 26.05 -0.34 6.92
C ASN A 112 26.19 -1.64 6.12
N LEU A 113 26.34 -2.76 6.84
CA LEU A 113 26.51 -4.09 6.28
C LEU A 113 25.37 -5.00 6.73
N VAL A 114 25.00 -5.95 5.88
CA VAL A 114 23.98 -6.97 6.17
C VAL A 114 24.58 -8.35 5.93
N ILE A 115 24.50 -9.23 6.93
CA ILE A 115 24.93 -10.62 6.77
C ILE A 115 23.93 -11.35 5.86
N VAL A 116 24.44 -11.93 4.78
CA VAL A 116 23.68 -12.76 3.83
C VAL A 116 23.85 -14.24 4.15
N LYS A 117 25.07 -14.66 4.47
CA LYS A 117 25.40 -16.03 4.89
C LYS A 117 26.11 -15.99 6.24
N LYS A 118 25.66 -16.82 7.19
CA LYS A 118 26.32 -17.02 8.49
C LYS A 118 27.58 -17.87 8.27
N GLY A 119 28.70 -17.47 8.86
CA GLY A 119 29.93 -18.25 8.91
C GLY A 119 29.92 -19.30 10.03
N GLU A 120 31.09 -19.86 10.30
CA GLU A 120 31.26 -20.97 11.26
C GLU A 120 31.22 -20.49 12.71
N ALA A 121 31.98 -19.43 13.03
CA ALA A 121 32.05 -18.87 14.38
C ALA A 121 30.82 -18.01 14.69
N GLU A 122 30.39 -17.97 15.96
CA GLU A 122 29.33 -17.07 16.38
C GLU A 122 29.89 -15.68 16.75
N LEU A 123 29.14 -14.64 16.39
CA LEU A 123 29.46 -13.25 16.65
C LEU A 123 28.66 -12.71 17.86
N PRO A 124 29.35 -12.32 18.95
CA PRO A 124 28.68 -11.95 20.20
C PRO A 124 27.78 -10.73 20.04
N GLY A 125 26.53 -10.85 20.47
CA GLY A 125 25.50 -9.81 20.38
C GLY A 125 24.90 -9.61 18.98
N LEU A 126 25.25 -10.47 18.02
CA LEU A 126 24.74 -10.42 16.64
C LEU A 126 24.07 -11.73 16.23
N THR A 127 24.76 -12.85 16.34
CA THR A 127 24.23 -14.18 16.00
C THR A 127 23.75 -14.97 17.21
N ASP A 128 24.31 -14.69 18.37
CA ASP A 128 24.10 -15.48 19.60
C ASP A 128 22.74 -15.17 20.23
N GLU A 129 22.29 -13.91 20.10
CA GLU A 129 21.01 -13.45 20.61
C GLU A 129 19.96 -13.38 19.49
N GLU A 130 18.75 -13.88 19.77
CA GLU A 130 17.60 -13.73 18.89
C GLU A 130 16.61 -12.70 19.45
N LYS A 131 16.28 -11.67 18.65
CA LYS A 131 15.24 -10.69 18.98
C LYS A 131 13.91 -11.12 18.36
N PRO A 132 12.91 -11.51 19.17
CA PRO A 132 11.63 -11.95 18.64
C PRO A 132 10.89 -10.80 17.93
N ARG A 133 10.10 -11.16 16.91
CA ARG A 133 9.31 -10.18 16.15
C ARG A 133 8.31 -9.46 17.04
N MET A 134 8.38 -8.13 17.06
CA MET A 134 7.51 -7.30 17.90
C MET A 134 6.02 -7.41 17.58
N ARG A 135 5.65 -7.68 16.32
CA ARG A 135 4.25 -7.68 15.86
C ARG A 135 3.99 -8.82 14.88
N GLY A 136 2.87 -9.52 15.11
CA GLY A 136 2.33 -10.49 14.17
C GLY A 136 1.51 -9.87 13.03
N PRO A 137 1.08 -10.69 12.06
CA PRO A 137 0.25 -10.27 10.95
C PRO A 137 -1.15 -9.83 11.40
N LYS A 138 -1.64 -8.70 10.84
CA LYS A 138 -2.98 -8.15 11.15
C LYS A 138 -4.11 -8.61 10.20
N ARG A 139 -3.78 -9.02 8.97
CA ARG A 139 -4.77 -9.42 7.95
C ARG A 139 -5.05 -10.92 8.07
N ALA A 140 -6.33 -11.31 7.96
CA ALA A 140 -6.75 -12.72 8.07
C ALA A 140 -5.96 -13.66 7.14
N SER A 141 -5.75 -13.27 5.87
CA SER A 141 -4.98 -14.08 4.91
C SER A 141 -3.50 -14.23 5.28
N LYS A 142 -2.89 -13.23 5.92
CA LYS A 142 -1.49 -13.33 6.38
C LYS A 142 -1.37 -14.19 7.63
N ILE A 143 -2.37 -14.16 8.51
CA ILE A 143 -2.44 -15.05 9.67
C ILE A 143 -2.53 -16.50 9.21
N ARG A 144 -3.43 -16.80 8.25
CA ARG A 144 -3.53 -18.15 7.66
C ARG A 144 -2.22 -18.66 7.08
N LYS A 145 -1.54 -17.84 6.28
CA LYS A 145 -0.23 -18.19 5.71
C LYS A 145 0.85 -18.44 6.76
N MET A 146 0.82 -17.70 7.87
CA MET A 146 1.85 -17.82 8.91
C MET A 146 1.71 -19.11 9.71
N PHE A 147 0.47 -19.54 9.97
CA PHE A 147 0.15 -20.72 10.75
C PHE A 147 -0.26 -21.92 9.90
N ASN A 148 -0.07 -21.84 8.57
CA ASN A 148 -0.51 -22.84 7.59
C ASN A 148 -1.96 -23.30 7.77
N LEU A 149 -2.86 -22.36 8.11
CA LEU A 149 -4.27 -22.64 8.36
C LEU A 149 -5.05 -22.77 7.06
N SER A 150 -6.06 -23.64 7.09
CA SER A 150 -7.08 -23.73 6.05
C SER A 150 -8.02 -22.51 6.05
N LYS A 151 -8.96 -22.49 5.11
CA LYS A 151 -9.99 -21.44 5.06
C LYS A 151 -11.08 -21.62 6.12
N GLU A 152 -11.29 -22.86 6.56
CA GLU A 152 -12.30 -23.25 7.54
C GLU A 152 -11.88 -22.86 8.96
N ASP A 153 -10.58 -22.85 9.22
CA ASP A 153 -10.03 -22.49 10.52
C ASP A 153 -10.31 -21.03 10.91
N ASP A 154 -10.71 -20.86 12.18
CA ASP A 154 -10.93 -19.54 12.76
C ASP A 154 -9.62 -18.88 13.19
N VAL A 155 -9.18 -17.92 12.37
CA VAL A 155 -8.00 -17.09 12.59
C VAL A 155 -8.04 -16.28 13.89
N ARG A 156 -9.19 -16.09 14.53
CA ARG A 156 -9.30 -15.29 15.79
C ARG A 156 -8.53 -15.92 16.94
N LYS A 157 -8.49 -17.25 17.00
CA LYS A 157 -7.83 -18.00 18.09
C LYS A 157 -6.31 -17.84 18.06
N TYR A 158 -5.72 -17.68 16.87
CA TYR A 158 -4.27 -17.67 16.66
C TYR A 158 -3.61 -16.29 16.85
N VAL A 159 -4.40 -15.22 16.98
CA VAL A 159 -3.86 -13.85 17.12
C VAL A 159 -3.31 -13.58 18.52
N THR A 160 -3.72 -14.35 19.53
CA THR A 160 -3.24 -14.25 20.90
C THR A 160 -1.77 -14.64 21.06
N ILE A 161 -1.22 -15.44 20.14
CA ILE A 161 0.18 -15.91 20.16
C ILE A 161 1.16 -14.73 20.06
N TYR A 162 0.81 -13.67 19.34
CA TYR A 162 1.61 -12.44 19.24
C TYR A 162 1.08 -11.30 20.11
N SER A 163 0.15 -11.59 21.01
CA SER A 163 -0.36 -10.58 21.91
C SER A 163 0.67 -10.31 23.00
N ARG A 164 0.92 -9.03 23.25
CA ARG A 164 1.88 -8.62 24.28
C ARG A 164 1.11 -8.36 25.56
N GLU A 165 1.54 -9.03 26.62
CA GLU A 165 1.18 -8.64 27.97
C GLU A 165 1.87 -7.33 28.30
N ARG A 166 1.09 -6.34 28.74
CA ARG A 166 1.60 -5.09 29.26
C ARG A 166 1.16 -4.96 30.71
N LYS A 167 2.12 -4.77 31.59
CA LYS A 167 1.85 -4.36 32.96
C LYS A 167 1.72 -2.84 32.97
N ASP A 168 0.62 -2.35 33.53
CA ASP A 168 0.46 -0.93 33.82
C ASP A 168 1.25 -0.57 35.09
N LYS A 169 1.41 0.74 35.34
CA LYS A 169 2.09 1.24 36.55
C LYS A 169 1.48 0.71 37.86
N ASN A 170 0.19 0.35 37.83
CA ASN A 170 -0.55 -0.19 38.97
C ASN A 170 -0.45 -1.72 39.09
N GLY A 171 0.47 -2.37 38.37
CA GLY A 171 0.70 -3.82 38.42
C GLY A 171 -0.33 -4.68 37.66
N LYS A 172 -1.42 -4.10 37.14
CA LYS A 172 -2.41 -4.82 36.34
C LYS A 172 -1.86 -5.21 34.97
N THR A 173 -2.05 -6.46 34.59
CA THR A 173 -1.59 -7.00 33.30
C THR A 173 -2.72 -6.98 32.28
N HIS A 174 -2.51 -6.30 31.16
CA HIS A 174 -3.43 -6.25 30.04
C HIS A 174 -2.83 -6.87 28.79
N ARG A 175 -3.63 -7.72 28.13
CA ARG A 175 -3.26 -8.34 26.86
C ARG A 175 -3.86 -7.55 25.70
N LYS A 176 -3.02 -7.01 24.82
CA LYS A 176 -3.48 -6.25 23.64
C LYS A 176 -3.42 -7.10 22.38
N CYS A 177 -4.56 -7.36 21.76
CA CYS A 177 -4.67 -8.05 20.47
C CYS A 177 -5.01 -7.07 19.33
N PRO A 178 -4.42 -7.24 18.13
CA PRO A 178 -4.79 -6.42 16.99
C PRO A 178 -6.19 -6.79 16.46
N LYS A 179 -6.98 -5.78 16.08
CA LYS A 179 -8.21 -6.00 15.30
C LYS A 179 -7.87 -6.60 13.93
N ILE A 180 -8.35 -7.81 13.69
CA ILE A 180 -8.11 -8.55 12.45
C ILE A 180 -8.79 -7.82 11.28
N GLN A 181 -8.02 -7.58 10.22
CA GLN A 181 -8.53 -6.99 8.99
C GLN A 181 -8.89 -8.05 7.95
N ARG A 182 -9.90 -7.72 7.12
CA ARG A 182 -10.39 -8.58 6.03
C ARG A 182 -10.89 -9.95 6.50
N LEU A 183 -11.38 -10.03 7.72
CA LEU A 183 -12.12 -11.17 8.22
C LEU A 183 -13.58 -11.08 7.73
N VAL A 184 -14.13 -12.20 7.29
CA VAL A 184 -15.57 -12.29 6.97
C VAL A 184 -16.35 -12.25 8.28
N THR A 185 -17.19 -11.23 8.46
CA THR A 185 -18.02 -11.07 9.66
C THR A 185 -19.50 -11.01 9.29
N PRO A 186 -20.43 -11.33 10.22
CA PRO A 186 -21.86 -11.22 9.97
C PRO A 186 -22.28 -9.85 9.45
N ALA A 187 -21.72 -8.77 10.01
CA ALA A 187 -21.96 -7.40 9.54
C ALA A 187 -21.45 -7.13 8.11
N ALA A 188 -20.35 -7.77 7.69
CA ALA A 188 -19.88 -7.68 6.30
C ALA A 188 -20.83 -8.43 5.34
N LEU A 189 -21.32 -9.60 5.74
CA LEU A 189 -22.31 -10.37 4.97
C LEU A 189 -23.65 -9.62 4.87
N GLN A 190 -24.13 -9.04 5.97
CA GLN A 190 -25.34 -8.22 6.01
C GLN A 190 -25.23 -7.01 5.07
N ARG A 191 -24.13 -6.25 5.12
CA ARG A 191 -23.88 -5.14 4.19
C ARG A 191 -23.85 -5.59 2.72
N LYS A 192 -23.31 -6.78 2.43
CA LYS A 192 -23.32 -7.35 1.08
C LYS A 192 -24.74 -7.71 0.62
N ARG A 193 -25.55 -8.31 1.50
CA ARG A 193 -26.97 -8.62 1.25
C ARG A 193 -27.78 -7.34 1.02
N ALA A 194 -27.61 -6.33 1.88
CA ALA A 194 -28.28 -5.03 1.76
C ALA A 194 -27.92 -4.31 0.45
N ARG A 195 -26.66 -4.34 0.02
CA ARG A 195 -26.29 -3.78 -1.29
C ARG A 195 -27.00 -4.48 -2.44
N LYS A 196 -27.15 -5.82 -2.37
CA LYS A 196 -27.86 -6.60 -3.39
C LYS A 196 -29.35 -6.29 -3.39
N SER A 197 -29.98 -6.16 -2.22
CA SER A 197 -31.40 -5.80 -2.12
C SER A 197 -31.67 -4.38 -2.63
N LEU A 198 -30.83 -3.40 -2.30
CA LEU A 198 -30.94 -2.03 -2.82
C LEU A 198 -30.89 -1.98 -4.35
N LYS A 199 -30.00 -2.75 -4.98
CA LYS A 199 -29.94 -2.84 -6.45
C LYS A 199 -31.23 -3.41 -7.05
N LYS A 200 -31.77 -4.48 -6.47
CA LYS A 200 -33.04 -5.07 -6.92
C LYS A 200 -34.21 -4.10 -6.76
N ARG A 201 -34.31 -3.46 -5.58
CA ARG A 201 -35.33 -2.46 -5.30
C ARG A 201 -35.28 -1.29 -6.29
N GLN A 202 -34.08 -0.85 -6.68
CA GLN A 202 -33.94 0.19 -7.69
C GLN A 202 -34.42 -0.27 -9.08
N GLN A 203 -34.11 -1.51 -9.47
CA GLN A 203 -34.59 -2.08 -10.73
C GLN A 203 -36.11 -2.20 -10.76
N GLU A 204 -36.71 -2.69 -9.67
CA GLU A 204 -38.16 -2.81 -9.51
C GLU A 204 -38.84 -1.44 -9.56
N LYS A 205 -38.28 -0.44 -8.85
CA LYS A 205 -38.75 0.95 -8.90
C LYS A 205 -38.72 1.49 -10.32
N ASN A 206 -37.59 1.40 -11.02
CA ASN A 206 -37.46 1.89 -12.39
C ASN A 206 -38.43 1.18 -13.35
N LYS A 207 -38.67 -0.13 -13.16
CA LYS A 207 -39.62 -0.89 -13.97
C LYS A 207 -41.07 -0.46 -13.71
N ALA A 208 -41.42 -0.20 -12.45
CA ALA A 208 -42.74 0.30 -12.06
C ALA A 208 -42.98 1.71 -12.64
N GLU A 209 -42.03 2.63 -12.46
CA GLU A 209 -42.09 3.99 -13.00
C GLU A 209 -42.21 4.00 -14.53
N ALA A 210 -41.46 3.13 -15.22
CA ALA A 210 -41.57 3.00 -16.68
C ALA A 210 -42.95 2.48 -17.11
N ALA A 211 -43.53 1.52 -16.37
CA ALA A 211 -44.86 1.00 -16.66
C ALA A 211 -45.96 2.04 -16.39
N GLU A 212 -45.85 2.82 -15.32
CA GLU A 212 -46.76 3.93 -15.01
C GLU A 212 -46.66 5.03 -16.07
N TYR A 213 -45.46 5.43 -16.46
CA TYR A 213 -45.24 6.40 -17.52
C TYR A 213 -45.83 5.94 -18.85
N HIS A 214 -45.67 4.65 -19.20
CA HIS A 214 -46.26 4.08 -20.41
C HIS A 214 -47.79 4.17 -20.40
N LYS A 215 -48.44 3.88 -19.27
CA LYS A 215 -49.90 4.03 -19.14
C LYS A 215 -50.34 5.47 -19.36
N LEU A 216 -49.65 6.43 -18.74
CA LEU A 216 -49.94 7.86 -18.89
C LEU A 216 -49.74 8.32 -20.35
N LEU A 217 -48.68 7.85 -21.00
CA LEU A 217 -48.38 8.17 -22.40
C LEU A 217 -49.50 7.67 -23.33
N MET A 218 -50.00 6.46 -23.12
CA MET A 218 -51.10 5.90 -23.90
C MET A 218 -52.40 6.70 -23.75
N GLN A 219 -52.72 7.17 -22.54
CA GLN A 219 -53.86 8.06 -22.30
C GLN A 219 -53.71 9.38 -23.06
N ARG A 220 -52.55 10.04 -22.96
CA ARG A 220 -52.31 11.31 -23.66
C ARG A 220 -52.33 11.18 -25.18
N LEU A 221 -51.80 10.09 -25.73
CA LEU A 221 -51.89 9.82 -27.17
C LEU A 221 -53.34 9.61 -27.63
N LYS A 222 -54.16 8.95 -26.81
CA LYS A 222 -55.59 8.77 -27.09
C LYS A 222 -56.33 10.11 -27.09
N GLU A 223 -56.15 10.92 -26.04
CA GLU A 223 -56.73 12.27 -25.94
C GLU A 223 -56.32 13.17 -27.12
N GLN A 224 -55.05 13.09 -27.55
CA GLN A 224 -54.57 13.84 -28.71
C GLN A 224 -55.24 13.39 -30.01
N ARG A 225 -55.46 12.08 -30.21
CA ARG A 225 -56.18 11.54 -31.37
C ARG A 225 -57.63 11.98 -31.38
N GLU A 226 -58.31 11.95 -30.22
CA GLU A 226 -59.69 12.40 -30.06
C GLU A 226 -59.81 13.91 -30.31
N ARG A 227 -58.92 14.73 -29.75
CA ARG A 227 -58.89 16.18 -30.05
C ARG A 227 -58.66 16.45 -31.54
N ARG A 228 -57.81 15.66 -32.20
CA ARG A 228 -57.58 15.78 -33.66
C ARG A 228 -58.83 15.39 -34.45
N SER A 229 -59.50 14.30 -34.12
CA SER A 229 -60.73 13.88 -34.80
C SER A 229 -61.87 14.89 -34.60
N GLU A 230 -62.05 15.42 -33.39
CA GLU A 230 -63.00 16.50 -33.10
C GLU A 230 -62.73 17.75 -33.93
N SER A 231 -61.47 18.17 -34.05
CA SER A 231 -61.10 19.33 -34.87
C SER A 231 -61.40 19.11 -36.36
N LEU A 232 -61.19 17.89 -36.87
CA LEU A 232 -61.51 17.51 -38.24
C LEU A 232 -63.02 17.44 -38.47
N ALA A 233 -63.79 16.91 -37.50
CA ALA A 233 -65.25 16.87 -37.54
C ALA A 233 -65.84 18.29 -37.57
N LYS A 234 -65.35 19.20 -36.71
CA LYS A 234 -65.74 20.62 -36.74
C LYS A 234 -65.44 21.28 -38.08
N LYS A 235 -64.25 21.05 -38.66
CA LYS A 235 -63.89 21.55 -40.00
C LYS A 235 -64.80 20.98 -41.10
N ARG A 236 -65.12 19.68 -41.05
CA ARG A 236 -66.05 19.04 -42.00
C ARG A 236 -67.45 19.63 -41.88
N ALA A 237 -67.97 19.82 -40.67
CA ALA A 237 -69.27 20.42 -40.43
C ALA A 237 -69.35 21.86 -40.96
N MET A 238 -68.33 22.69 -40.70
CA MET A 238 -68.23 24.05 -41.28
C MET A 238 -68.18 24.03 -42.82
N ARG A 239 -67.48 23.05 -43.42
CA ARG A 239 -67.43 22.91 -44.88
C ARG A 239 -68.80 22.50 -45.46
N MET A 240 -69.50 21.55 -44.84
CA MET A 240 -70.84 21.14 -45.27
C MET A 240 -71.84 22.30 -45.13
N ALA A 241 -71.80 23.04 -44.02
CA ALA A 241 -72.65 24.20 -43.81
C ALA A 241 -72.41 25.30 -44.85
N SER A 242 -71.14 25.57 -45.20
CA SER A 242 -70.81 26.56 -46.25
C SER A 242 -71.16 26.10 -47.67
N GLN A 243 -71.18 24.79 -47.95
CA GLN A 243 -71.69 24.25 -49.22
C GLN A 243 -73.21 24.37 -49.30
N ALA A 244 -73.93 23.98 -48.26
CA ALA A 244 -75.38 24.11 -48.20
C ALA A 244 -75.85 25.58 -48.34
N SER A 245 -75.13 26.53 -47.73
CA SER A 245 -75.44 27.95 -47.91
C SER A 245 -75.16 28.47 -49.33
N LYS A 246 -74.22 27.87 -50.07
CA LYS A 246 -73.95 28.22 -51.47
C LYS A 246 -74.99 27.64 -52.42
N GLU A 247 -75.44 26.42 -52.17
CA GLU A 247 -76.51 25.76 -52.94
C GLU A 247 -77.86 26.46 -52.74
N ALA A 248 -78.14 26.97 -51.53
CA ALA A 248 -79.36 27.75 -51.27
C ALA A 248 -79.33 29.18 -51.85
N ALA A 249 -78.19 29.64 -52.37
CA ALA A 249 -78.01 30.98 -52.94
C ALA A 249 -77.90 30.98 -54.48
N GLN A 250 -78.00 29.81 -55.12
CA GLN A 250 -78.14 29.62 -56.57
C GLN A 250 -79.61 29.40 -56.92
#